data_AF-A0A4R2BJB8-F1
#
_entry.id   AF-A0A4R2BJB8-F1
#
_cell.length_a   1.000
_cell.length_b   1.000
_cell.length_c   1.000
_cell.angle_alpha   90.00
_cell.angle_beta   90.00
_cell.angle_gamma   90.00
#
_symmetry.space_group_name_H-M   'P 1'
#
loop_
_entity.id
_entity.type
_entity.pdbx_description
1 polymer ?
#
loop_
_entity_poly.entity_id
_entity_poly.type
_entity_poly.pdbx_seq_one_letter_code
_entity_poly.pdbx_strand_id
1 'polypeptide(L)' 'MVIKKADIGDKIVSTRGIKGKVEKVNENSVIVEILENLSGNEFTNNKTVVSHKNYQII' A
#
# COMPACT_ATOMS: atom_id res chain seq x y z
N MET A 1 17.26 9.37 -7.65
CA MET A 1 16.38 9.47 -6.47
C MET A 1 16.14 8.06 -5.95
N VAL A 2 16.52 7.77 -4.71
CA VAL A 2 16.32 6.45 -4.11
C VAL A 2 14.89 6.42 -3.57
N ILE A 3 14.00 5.68 -4.23
CA ILE A 3 12.64 5.50 -3.73
C ILE A 3 12.75 4.56 -2.53
N LYS A 4 12.38 5.04 -1.34
CA LYS A 4 12.40 4.22 -0.13
C LYS A 4 11.28 3.19 -0.25
N LYS A 5 11.65 1.92 -0.43
CA LYS A 5 10.70 0.82 -0.53
C LYS A 5 10.23 0.43 0.87
N ALA A 6 8.93 0.23 1.03
CA ALA A 6 8.35 -0.34 2.24
C ALA A 6 8.75 -1.81 2.38
N ASP A 7 8.93 -2.26 3.62
CA ASP A 7 9.21 -3.65 3.93
C ASP A 7 7.93 -4.41 4.33
N ILE A 8 8.03 -5.72 4.51
CA ILE A 8 6.90 -6.52 4.97
C ILE A 8 6.55 -6.08 6.39
N GLY A 9 5.29 -5.70 6.59
CA GLY A 9 4.77 -5.23 7.86
C GLY A 9 4.77 -3.71 8.04
N ASP A 10 5.37 -2.95 7.13
CA ASP A 10 5.27 -1.49 7.12
C ASP A 10 3.82 -1.04 6.89
N LYS A 11 3.47 0.11 7.46
CA LYS A 11 2.21 0.78 7.17
C LYS A 11 2.46 1.79 6.05
N ILE A 12 1.62 1.74 5.02
CA ILE A 12 1.68 2.67 3.91
C ILE A 12 0.32 3.34 3.73
N VAL A 13 0.35 4.60 3.30
CA VAL A 13 -0.82 5.29 2.77
C VAL A 13 -0.63 5.49 1.27
N SER A 14 -1.57 4.98 0.48
CA SER A 14 -1.60 5.26 -0.95
C SER A 14 -2.04 6.71 -1.18
N THR A 15 -1.59 7.30 -2.28
CA THR A 15 -2.06 8.61 -2.76
C THR A 15 -3.57 8.69 -2.98
N ARG A 16 -4.26 7.54 -3.04
CA ARG A 16 -5.72 7.44 -3.11
C ARG A 16 -6.42 7.52 -1.75
N GLY A 17 -5.69 7.61 -0.63
CA GLY A 17 -6.27 7.63 0.72
C GLY A 17 -6.53 6.24 1.32
N ILE A 18 -5.92 5.20 0.76
CA ILE A 18 -6.00 3.83 1.29
C ILE A 18 -4.85 3.65 2.27
N LYS A 19 -5.14 3.39 3.54
CA LYS A 19 -4.13 2.99 4.52
C LYS A 19 -4.14 1.49 4.66
N GLY A 20 -2.95 0.90 4.63
CA GLY A 20 -2.82 -0.53 4.80
C GLY A 20 -1.45 -0.94 5.27
N LYS A 21 -1.32 -2.23 5.58
CA LYS A 21 -0.08 -2.88 5.98
C LYS A 21 0.47 -3.69 4.82
N VAL A 22 1.75 -3.55 4.53
CA VAL A 22 2.44 -4.31 3.48
C VAL A 22 2.49 -5.78 3.89
N GLU A 23 1.88 -6.63 3.09
CA GLU A 23 1.94 -8.08 3.25
C GLU A 23 3.06 -8.68 2.38
N LYS A 24 3.26 -8.13 1.19
CA LYS A 24 4.25 -8.62 0.24
C LYS A 24 4.89 -7.48 -0.54
N VAL A 25 6.20 -7.57 -0.78
CA VAL A 25 6.95 -6.64 -1.61
C VAL A 25 7.35 -7.34 -2.91
N ASN A 26 7.00 -6.74 -4.05
CA ASN A 26 7.45 -7.13 -5.38
C ASN A 26 8.46 -6.11 -5.89
N GLU A 27 9.05 -6.36 -7.06
CA GLU A 27 10.08 -5.48 -7.63
C GLU A 27 9.57 -4.05 -7.90
N ASN A 28 8.33 -3.94 -8.41
CA ASN A 28 7.71 -2.70 -8.88
C ASN A 28 6.49 -2.25 -8.05
N SER A 29 6.02 -3.08 -7.11
CA SER A 29 4.79 -2.86 -6.35
C SER A 29 4.83 -3.57 -5.00
N VAL A 30 3.91 -3.19 -4.12
CA VAL A 30 3.65 -3.85 -2.84
C VAL A 30 2.20 -4.29 -2.80
N ILE A 31 1.96 -5.47 -2.21
CA ILE A 31 0.62 -5.94 -1.86
C ILE A 31 0.36 -5.46 -0.44
N VAL A 32 -0.75 -4.79 -0.26
CA VAL A 32 -1.12 -4.11 0.96
C VAL A 32 -2.47 -4.61 1.41
N GLU A 33 -2.55 -5.06 2.66
CA GLU A 33 -3.81 -5.34 3.33
C GLU A 33 -4.39 -4.02 3.84
N ILE A 34 -5.58 -3.71 3.37
CA ILE A 34 -6.31 -2.47 3.62
C ILE A 34 -6.84 -2.51 5.05
N LEU A 35 -6.33 -1.60 5.87
CA LEU A 35 -6.78 -1.39 7.24
C LEU A 35 -7.86 -0.32 7.30
N GLU A 36 -7.72 0.72 6.49
CA GLU A 36 -8.66 1.84 6.43
C GLU A 36 -8.79 2.31 4.98
N ASN A 37 -10.03 2.35 4.52
CA ASN A 37 -10.37 2.75 3.17
C ASN A 37 -11.19 4.05 3.21
N LEU A 38 -10.51 5.17 2.98
CA LEU A 38 -11.15 6.49 2.89
C LEU A 38 -11.55 6.83 1.45
N SER A 39 -11.25 5.96 0.48
CA SER A 39 -11.51 6.19 -0.94
C SER A 39 -12.94 5.85 -1.36
N GLY A 40 -13.74 5.19 -0.49
CA GLY A 40 -15.11 4.77 -0.81
C GLY A 40 -15.22 3.63 -1.83
N ASN A 41 -14.10 2.99 -2.21
CA ASN A 41 -14.09 1.88 -3.17
C ASN A 41 -14.27 0.54 -2.45
N GLU A 42 -15.11 -0.36 -2.95
CA GLU A 42 -15.19 -1.72 -2.38
C GLU A 42 -13.98 -2.56 -2.83
N PHE A 43 -13.26 -3.16 -1.87
CA PHE A 43 -12.11 -4.02 -2.15
C PHE A 43 -12.43 -5.47 -1.81
N THR A 44 -12.48 -6.33 -2.83
CA THR A 44 -12.63 -7.76 -2.66
C THR A 44 -11.39 -8.33 -1.94
N ASN A 45 -11.59 -8.92 -0.75
CA ASN A 45 -10.54 -9.43 0.16
C ASN A 45 -9.70 -8.38 0.91
N ASN A 46 -10.10 -7.10 0.97
CA ASN A 46 -9.34 -6.05 1.69
C ASN A 46 -7.85 -6.00 1.29
N LYS A 47 -7.50 -6.32 0.05
CA LYS A 47 -6.12 -6.27 -0.45
C LYS A 47 -6.04 -5.42 -1.69
N THR A 48 -4.95 -4.67 -1.83
CA THR A 48 -4.68 -3.86 -3.00
C THR A 48 -3.20 -3.89 -3.37
N VAL A 49 -2.92 -3.62 -4.64
CA VAL A 49 -1.56 -3.55 -5.16
C VAL A 49 -1.23 -2.08 -5.38
N VAL A 50 -0.17 -1.61 -4.72
CA VAL A 50 0.28 -0.21 -4.81
C VAL A 50 1.70 -0.16 -5.37
N SER A 51 1.93 0.68 -6.37
CA SER A 51 3.27 0.88 -6.92
C SER A 51 4.17 1.63 -5.93
N HIS A 52 5.47 1.35 -5.92
CA HIS A 52 6.49 2.10 -5.16
C HIS A 52 6.46 3.62 -5.39
N LYS A 53 5.87 4.07 -6.51
CA LYS A 53 5.72 5.49 -6.84
C LYS A 53 4.47 6.15 -6.25
N ASN A 54 3.53 5.38 -5.69
CA ASN A 54 2.16 5.81 -5.37
C ASN A 54 1.77 5.55 -3.90
N TYR A 55 2.74 5.48 -2.99
CA TYR A 55 2.50 5.41 -1.55
C TYR A 55 3.54 6.18 -0.75
N GLN A 56 3.20 6.45 0.51
CA GLN A 56 4.11 6.96 1.53
C GLN A 56 4.08 6.02 2.74
N ILE A 57 5.25 5.70 3.29
CA ILE A 57 5.40 4.91 4.52
C ILE A 57 5.09 5.81 5.72
N ILE A 58 4.33 5.29 6.70
CA ILE A 58 3.91 6.01 7.93
C ILE A 58 4.29 5.27 9.21
#